data_AF-A0A832HJQ1-F1
#
_entry.id   AF-A0A832HJQ1-F1
#
_cell.length_a   1.000
_cell.length_b   1.000
_cell.length_c   1.000
_cell.angle_alpha   90.00
_cell.angle_beta   90.00
_cell.angle_gamma   90.00
#
_symmetry.space_group_name_H-M   'P 1'
#
loop_
_entity.id
_entity.type
_entity.pdbx_description
1 polymer ?
#
loop_
_entity_poly.entity_id
_entity_poly.type
_entity_poly.pdbx_seq_one_letter_code
_entity_poly.pdbx_strand_id
1 'polypeptide(L)'
;MSQSGSQVVQVRIDALPACYQAILEALAVAELPADEITDVFKHYVVAECLQCGTRVTGDELGQLALGNQPQPDENQKLSRLRTGYCARSGCESYYYRLILTDHPKVDWAELARSLANVAAAPATTPAPQKHSATLATWLQHPQARRVLAGIAILLALLVARHFMTGGRLPFVHKKPVYVVDPASVSPRYGTNR
;
A
#
# COMPACT_ATOMS: atom_id res chain seq x y z
N MET A 1 -9.96 -13.19 -42.55
CA MET A 1 -8.74 -13.00 -41.75
C MET A 1 -9.19 -12.41 -40.42
N SER A 2 -9.59 -13.25 -39.48
CA SER A 2 -10.07 -12.81 -38.18
C SER A 2 -8.89 -12.32 -37.37
N GLN A 3 -8.87 -11.05 -37.00
CA GLN A 3 -7.89 -10.52 -36.07
C GLN A 3 -8.11 -11.25 -34.74
N SER A 4 -7.21 -12.15 -34.36
CA SER A 4 -7.14 -12.70 -33.01
C SER A 4 -6.75 -11.56 -32.07
N GLY A 5 -7.76 -10.79 -31.66
CA GLY A 5 -7.59 -9.59 -30.87
C GLY A 5 -7.55 -9.96 -29.40
N SER A 6 -6.34 -10.00 -28.81
CA SER A 6 -6.20 -10.03 -27.36
C SER A 6 -6.91 -8.81 -26.78
N GLN A 7 -7.85 -9.02 -25.86
CA GLN A 7 -8.53 -7.92 -25.18
C GLN A 7 -7.72 -7.52 -23.95
N VAL A 8 -7.56 -6.22 -23.73
CA VAL A 8 -6.81 -5.69 -22.59
C VAL A 8 -7.70 -4.75 -21.79
N VAL A 9 -7.87 -5.04 -20.51
CA VAL A 9 -8.67 -4.24 -19.58
C VAL A 9 -7.78 -3.75 -18.44
N GLN A 10 -7.76 -2.45 -18.18
CA GLN A 10 -7.08 -1.91 -17.01
C GLN A 10 -7.98 -2.01 -15.78
N VAL A 11 -7.44 -2.55 -14.70
CA VAL A 11 -8.17 -2.83 -13.46
C VAL A 11 -7.33 -2.44 -12.26
N ARG A 12 -7.97 -1.98 -11.19
CA ARG A 12 -7.29 -1.79 -9.90
C ARG A 12 -7.05 -3.12 -9.21
N ILE A 13 -6.02 -3.15 -8.36
CA ILE A 13 -5.61 -4.34 -7.61
C ILE A 13 -6.70 -4.89 -6.69
N ASP A 14 -7.49 -4.02 -6.06
CA ASP A 14 -8.60 -4.38 -5.17
C ASP A 14 -9.79 -4.97 -5.91
N ALA A 15 -9.92 -4.68 -7.21
CA ALA A 15 -10.96 -5.22 -8.07
C ALA A 15 -10.55 -6.54 -8.76
N LEU A 16 -9.29 -6.98 -8.67
CA LEU A 16 -8.83 -8.24 -9.26
C LEU A 16 -9.64 -9.47 -8.82
N PRO A 17 -9.98 -9.65 -7.51
CA PRO A 17 -10.84 -10.75 -7.07
C PRO A 17 -12.22 -10.75 -7.73
N ALA A 18 -12.84 -9.56 -7.82
CA ALA A 18 -14.16 -9.41 -8.43
C ALA A 18 -14.13 -9.68 -9.93
N CYS A 19 -13.07 -9.23 -10.63
CA CYS A 19 -12.86 -9.56 -12.03
C CYS A 19 -12.66 -11.06 -12.25
N TYR A 20 -11.95 -11.76 -11.36
CA TYR A 20 -11.82 -13.21 -11.44
C TYR A 20 -13.18 -13.91 -11.35
N GLN A 21 -14.03 -13.51 -10.39
CA GLN A 21 -15.38 -14.07 -10.25
C GLN A 21 -16.24 -13.81 -11.50
N ALA A 22 -16.21 -12.60 -12.04
CA ALA A 22 -16.95 -12.26 -13.26
C ALA A 22 -16.49 -13.09 -14.48
N ILE A 23 -15.19 -13.37 -14.60
CA ILE A 23 -14.68 -14.27 -15.65
C ILE A 23 -15.18 -15.70 -15.43
N LEU A 24 -15.15 -16.18 -14.19
CA LEU A 24 -15.58 -17.53 -13.85
C LEU A 24 -17.08 -17.75 -14.13
N GLU A 25 -17.92 -16.75 -13.79
CA GLU A 25 -19.34 -16.75 -14.12
C GLU A 25 -19.57 -16.79 -15.63
N ALA A 26 -18.82 -16.00 -16.40
CA ALA A 26 -18.94 -16.00 -17.87
C ALA A 26 -18.54 -17.35 -18.49
N LEU A 27 -17.50 -18.01 -17.95
CA LEU A 27 -17.11 -19.35 -18.40
C LEU A 27 -18.13 -20.42 -18.02
N ALA A 28 -18.81 -20.28 -16.87
CA ALA A 28 -19.90 -21.16 -16.48
C ALA A 28 -21.11 -21.04 -17.40
N VAL A 29 -21.44 -19.82 -17.86
CA VAL A 29 -22.51 -19.58 -18.85
C VAL A 29 -22.17 -20.19 -20.21
N ALA A 30 -20.88 -20.27 -20.56
CA ALA A 30 -20.42 -20.92 -21.78
C ALA A 30 -20.45 -22.47 -21.73
N GLU A 31 -21.03 -23.06 -20.67
CA GLU A 31 -21.19 -24.51 -20.46
C GLU A 31 -19.88 -25.31 -20.61
N LEU A 32 -18.76 -24.70 -20.25
CA LEU A 32 -17.45 -25.38 -20.27
C LEU A 32 -17.36 -26.39 -19.11
N PRO A 33 -16.79 -27.58 -19.34
CA PRO A 33 -16.50 -28.52 -18.26
C PRO A 33 -15.46 -27.92 -17.30
N ALA A 34 -15.55 -28.25 -16.00
CA ALA A 34 -14.71 -27.67 -14.95
C ALA A 34 -13.20 -27.79 -15.23
N ASP A 35 -12.80 -28.87 -15.88
CA ASP A 35 -11.42 -29.16 -16.26
C ASP A 35 -10.94 -28.16 -17.33
N GLU A 36 -11.77 -27.88 -18.34
CA GLU A 36 -11.50 -26.87 -19.38
C GLU A 36 -11.48 -25.45 -18.79
N ILE A 37 -12.34 -25.13 -17.80
CA ILE A 37 -12.35 -23.81 -17.15
C ILE A 37 -10.99 -23.50 -16.52
N THR A 38 -10.40 -24.49 -15.84
CA THR A 38 -9.09 -24.32 -15.20
C THR A 38 -7.99 -24.09 -16.24
N ASP A 39 -8.00 -24.85 -17.33
CA ASP A 39 -7.04 -24.69 -18.42
C ASP A 39 -7.21 -23.34 -19.16
N VAL A 40 -8.46 -22.88 -19.33
CA VAL A 40 -8.76 -21.58 -19.91
C VAL A 40 -8.19 -20.46 -19.04
N PHE A 41 -8.44 -20.48 -17.74
CA PHE A 41 -7.88 -19.47 -16.83
C PHE A 41 -6.35 -19.45 -16.84
N LYS A 42 -5.72 -20.62 -16.83
CA LYS A 42 -4.27 -20.74 -16.76
C LYS A 42 -3.55 -20.18 -17.99
N HIS A 43 -4.11 -20.39 -19.18
CA HIS A 43 -3.45 -20.05 -20.44
C HIS A 43 -3.95 -18.75 -21.08
N TYR A 44 -5.20 -18.37 -20.82
CA TYR A 44 -5.86 -17.27 -21.54
C TYR A 44 -6.07 -16.02 -20.68
N VAL A 45 -5.88 -16.09 -19.36
CA VAL A 45 -6.05 -14.95 -18.45
C VAL A 45 -4.73 -14.65 -17.74
N VAL A 46 -4.20 -13.46 -17.99
CA VAL A 46 -2.98 -12.96 -17.32
C VAL A 46 -3.20 -11.54 -16.84
N ALA A 47 -2.91 -11.25 -15.58
CA ALA A 47 -2.85 -9.89 -15.07
C ALA A 47 -1.39 -9.42 -15.02
N GLU A 48 -1.10 -8.21 -15.49
CA GLU A 48 0.25 -7.65 -15.48
C GLU A 48 0.27 -6.26 -14.86
N CYS A 49 1.21 -6.03 -13.94
CA CYS A 49 1.35 -4.73 -13.30
C CYS A 49 1.79 -3.67 -14.32
N LEU A 50 1.08 -2.53 -14.36
CA LEU A 50 1.39 -1.45 -15.31
C LEU A 50 2.77 -0.81 -15.11
N GLN A 51 3.32 -0.84 -13.89
CA GLN A 51 4.57 -0.15 -13.58
C GLN A 51 5.80 -1.07 -13.68
N CYS A 52 5.72 -2.28 -13.13
CA CYS A 52 6.88 -3.18 -13.06
C CYS A 52 6.78 -4.41 -13.97
N GLY A 53 5.67 -4.58 -14.70
CA GLY A 53 5.47 -5.71 -15.62
C GLY A 53 5.35 -7.07 -14.94
N THR A 54 5.23 -7.11 -13.61
CA THR A 54 5.08 -8.39 -12.89
C THR A 54 3.77 -9.02 -13.27
N ARG A 55 3.84 -10.28 -13.73
CA ARG A 55 2.68 -11.06 -14.17
C ARG A 55 2.09 -11.86 -13.02
N VAL A 56 0.77 -11.97 -13.03
CA VAL A 56 -0.05 -12.77 -12.12
C VAL A 56 -0.90 -13.69 -12.99
N THR A 57 -0.79 -15.00 -12.78
CA THR A 57 -1.48 -16.02 -13.60
C THR A 57 -2.93 -16.19 -13.15
N GLY A 58 -3.78 -16.82 -13.99
CA GLY A 58 -5.14 -17.19 -13.62
C GLY A 58 -5.24 -17.97 -12.31
N ASP A 59 -4.34 -18.93 -12.08
CA ASP A 59 -4.26 -19.71 -10.84
C ASP A 59 -4.02 -18.81 -9.61
N GLU A 60 -3.11 -17.85 -9.72
CA GLU A 60 -2.81 -16.91 -8.64
C GLU A 60 -3.97 -15.94 -8.40
N LEU A 61 -4.69 -15.53 -9.45
CA LEU A 61 -5.93 -14.74 -9.34
C LEU A 61 -7.04 -15.53 -8.65
N GLY A 62 -7.16 -16.83 -8.91
CA GLY A 62 -8.10 -17.71 -8.22
C GLY A 62 -7.79 -17.83 -6.72
N GLN A 63 -6.52 -18.00 -6.37
CA GLN A 63 -6.07 -18.00 -4.97
C GLN A 63 -6.31 -16.65 -4.27
N LEU A 64 -6.26 -15.55 -5.02
CA LEU A 64 -6.61 -14.22 -4.52
C LEU A 64 -8.13 -14.10 -4.28
N ALA A 65 -8.94 -14.63 -5.19
CA ALA A 65 -10.41 -14.57 -5.11
C ALA A 65 -11.01 -15.48 -4.04
N LEU A 66 -10.39 -16.63 -3.74
CA LEU A 66 -10.87 -17.55 -2.72
C LEU A 66 -10.71 -17.02 -1.28
N GLY A 67 -9.94 -15.95 -1.09
CA GLY A 67 -9.97 -15.05 0.08
C GLY A 67 -9.58 -15.64 1.46
N ASN A 68 -9.61 -16.96 1.65
CA ASN A 68 -9.73 -17.55 2.97
C ASN A 68 -8.62 -18.56 3.21
N GLN A 69 -7.49 -18.00 3.60
CA GLN A 69 -6.56 -18.45 4.63
C GLN A 69 -5.13 -18.17 4.16
N PRO A 70 -4.32 -17.47 4.99
CA PRO A 70 -2.90 -17.50 4.81
C PRO A 70 -2.46 -18.94 5.01
N GLN A 71 -2.03 -19.59 3.92
CA GLN A 71 -1.33 -20.85 4.06
C GLN A 71 0.02 -20.57 4.73
N PRO A 72 0.52 -21.44 5.62
CA PRO A 72 1.81 -21.24 6.28
C PRO A 72 2.98 -21.09 5.29
N ASP A 73 2.82 -21.60 4.06
CA ASP A 73 3.75 -21.43 2.93
C ASP A 73 3.26 -20.41 1.88
N GLU A 74 2.42 -19.45 2.27
CA GLU A 74 1.88 -18.46 1.34
C GLU A 74 3.01 -17.65 0.70
N ASN A 75 3.08 -17.73 -0.63
CA ASN A 75 4.00 -16.95 -1.43
C ASN A 75 3.88 -15.47 -1.08
N GLN A 76 5.02 -14.82 -0.76
CA GLN A 76 5.10 -13.39 -0.44
C GLN A 76 4.42 -12.50 -1.50
N LYS A 77 4.34 -12.99 -2.73
CA LYS A 77 3.63 -12.38 -3.85
C LYS A 77 2.13 -12.20 -3.58
N LEU A 78 1.46 -13.26 -3.11
CA LEU A 78 0.00 -13.28 -2.91
C LEU A 78 -0.40 -12.49 -1.67
N SER A 79 0.38 -12.57 -0.60
CA SER A 79 0.13 -11.79 0.62
C SER A 79 0.21 -10.28 0.36
N ARG A 80 1.13 -9.84 -0.53
CA ARG A 80 1.17 -8.45 -0.99
C ARG A 80 -0.05 -8.07 -1.83
N LEU A 81 -0.47 -8.93 -2.76
CA LEU A 81 -1.68 -8.68 -3.56
C LEU A 81 -2.93 -8.54 -2.68
N ARG A 82 -3.09 -9.40 -1.67
CA ARG A 82 -4.18 -9.36 -0.69
C ARG A 82 -4.22 -8.08 0.13
N THR A 83 -3.06 -7.47 0.38
CA THR A 83 -2.97 -6.19 1.10
C THR A 83 -3.13 -4.96 0.20
N GLY A 84 -3.47 -5.17 -1.08
CA GLY A 84 -3.67 -4.08 -2.04
C GLY A 84 -2.37 -3.51 -2.61
N TYR A 85 -1.26 -4.23 -2.50
CA TYR A 85 0.04 -3.82 -3.05
C TYR A 85 0.51 -4.73 -4.19
N CYS A 86 1.35 -4.19 -5.06
CA CYS A 86 1.94 -4.97 -6.14
C CYS A 86 2.66 -6.24 -5.64
N ALA A 87 2.54 -7.32 -6.42
CA ALA A 87 3.22 -8.60 -6.25
C ALA A 87 4.75 -8.45 -6.05
N ARG A 88 5.38 -7.47 -6.71
CA ARG A 88 6.81 -7.18 -6.56
C ARG A 88 7.06 -6.30 -5.35
N SER A 89 8.05 -6.68 -4.53
CA SER A 89 8.53 -5.83 -3.45
C SER A 89 9.12 -4.52 -4.00
N GLY A 90 8.76 -3.40 -3.39
CA GLY A 90 9.20 -2.06 -3.81
C GLY A 90 8.46 -1.47 -5.01
N CYS A 91 7.41 -2.13 -5.53
CA CYS A 91 6.50 -1.52 -6.49
C CYS A 91 5.24 -1.01 -5.79
N GLU A 92 4.87 0.25 -6.06
CA GLU A 92 3.72 0.95 -5.46
C GLU A 92 2.54 1.09 -6.44
N SER A 93 2.54 0.30 -7.52
CA SER A 93 1.44 0.34 -8.48
C SER A 93 0.18 -0.33 -7.90
N TYR A 94 -0.94 0.35 -8.06
CA TYR A 94 -2.27 -0.14 -7.71
C TYR A 94 -3.06 -0.65 -8.93
N TYR A 95 -2.46 -0.66 -10.12
CA TYR A 95 -3.15 -0.96 -11.37
C TYR A 95 -2.48 -2.12 -12.11
N TYR A 96 -3.32 -2.99 -12.65
CA TYR A 96 -2.96 -4.12 -13.49
C TYR A 96 -3.70 -4.02 -14.82
N ARG A 97 -3.06 -4.50 -15.89
CA ARG A 97 -3.74 -4.84 -17.14
C ARG A 97 -4.10 -6.32 -17.12
N LEU A 98 -5.37 -6.62 -17.25
CA LEU A 98 -5.87 -7.97 -17.52
C LEU A 98 -5.83 -8.18 -19.02
N ILE A 99 -5.06 -9.18 -19.43
CA ILE A 99 -4.86 -9.60 -20.81
C ILE A 99 -5.66 -10.89 -20.98
N LEU A 100 -6.67 -10.81 -21.85
CA LEU A 100 -7.55 -11.91 -22.21
C LEU A 100 -7.17 -12.36 -23.62
N THR A 101 -6.65 -13.58 -23.72
CA THR A 101 -6.26 -14.18 -25.00
C THR A 101 -7.47 -14.86 -25.62
N ASP A 102 -7.57 -14.76 -26.94
CA ASP A 102 -8.73 -15.24 -27.69
C ASP A 102 -9.00 -16.74 -27.47
N HIS A 103 -10.27 -17.13 -27.31
CA HIS A 103 -10.70 -18.51 -27.09
C HIS A 103 -12.01 -18.77 -27.85
N PRO A 104 -12.12 -19.85 -28.64
CA PRO A 104 -13.20 -20.02 -29.62
C PRO A 104 -14.60 -20.14 -29.02
N LYS A 105 -14.70 -20.50 -27.73
CA LYS A 105 -15.98 -20.69 -27.02
C LYS A 105 -16.38 -19.49 -26.14
N VAL A 106 -15.57 -18.43 -26.07
CA VAL A 106 -15.76 -17.34 -25.11
C VAL A 106 -15.75 -15.99 -25.82
N ASP A 107 -16.81 -15.20 -25.65
CA ASP A 107 -16.84 -13.81 -26.13
C ASP A 107 -16.09 -12.89 -25.15
N TRP A 108 -14.77 -12.81 -25.35
CA TRP A 108 -13.90 -11.93 -24.56
C TRP A 108 -14.19 -10.44 -24.76
N ALA A 109 -14.82 -10.04 -25.88
CA ALA A 109 -15.11 -8.63 -26.15
C ALA A 109 -16.33 -8.16 -25.35
N GLU A 110 -17.33 -9.02 -25.18
CA GLU A 110 -18.43 -8.77 -24.23
C GLU A 110 -17.94 -8.79 -22.78
N LEU A 111 -17.11 -9.77 -22.43
CA LEU A 111 -16.54 -9.86 -21.08
C LEU A 111 -15.64 -8.66 -20.75
N ALA A 112 -14.82 -8.19 -21.68
CA ALA A 112 -13.97 -7.02 -21.46
C ALA A 112 -14.79 -5.76 -21.14
N ARG A 113 -15.96 -5.60 -21.77
CA ARG A 113 -16.89 -4.50 -21.49
C ARG A 113 -17.51 -4.63 -20.10
N SER A 114 -17.92 -5.83 -19.69
CA SER A 114 -18.46 -6.04 -18.35
C SER A 114 -17.40 -5.86 -17.27
N LEU A 115 -16.17 -6.34 -17.50
CA LEU A 115 -15.02 -6.13 -16.60
C LEU A 115 -14.64 -4.65 -16.48
N ALA A 116 -14.76 -3.86 -17.54
CA ALA A 116 -14.53 -2.42 -17.47
C ALA A 116 -15.54 -1.74 -16.52
N ASN A 117 -16.79 -2.22 -16.47
CA ASN A 117 -17.79 -1.72 -15.52
C ASN A 117 -17.48 -2.13 -14.08
N VAL A 118 -16.98 -3.36 -13.87
CA VAL A 118 -16.49 -3.82 -12.54
C VAL A 118 -15.28 -3.00 -12.10
N ALA A 119 -14.39 -2.66 -13.03
CA ALA A 119 -13.21 -1.82 -12.78
C ALA A 119 -13.57 -0.34 -12.51
N ALA A 120 -14.64 0.15 -13.13
CA ALA A 120 -15.14 1.52 -13.01
C ALA A 120 -16.11 1.70 -11.83
N ALA A 121 -16.64 0.62 -11.28
CA ALA A 121 -17.47 0.68 -10.09
C ALA A 121 -16.69 1.44 -8.99
N PRO A 122 -17.29 2.47 -8.37
CA PRO A 122 -16.65 3.15 -7.27
C PRO A 122 -16.35 2.06 -6.25
N ALA A 123 -15.07 1.90 -5.91
CA ALA A 123 -14.64 1.01 -4.84
C ALA A 123 -15.63 1.24 -3.70
N THR A 124 -16.47 0.24 -3.39
CA THR A 124 -17.32 0.28 -2.21
C THR A 124 -16.32 0.47 -1.11
N THR A 125 -16.19 1.72 -0.65
CA THR A 125 -15.04 2.16 0.11
C THR A 125 -14.84 1.10 1.17
N PRO A 126 -13.81 0.24 1.09
CA PRO A 126 -13.25 -0.22 2.33
C PRO A 126 -12.78 1.12 2.87
N ALA A 127 -13.52 1.66 3.85
CA ALA A 127 -13.07 2.77 4.66
C ALA A 127 -11.56 2.60 4.78
N PRO A 128 -10.73 3.65 4.60
CA PRO A 128 -9.31 3.48 4.74
C PRO A 128 -9.08 2.82 6.09
N GLN A 129 -8.94 1.50 6.06
CA GLN A 129 -8.16 0.74 6.96
C GLN A 129 -6.79 1.24 6.52
N LYS A 130 -6.44 2.44 7.02
CA LYS A 130 -5.53 2.52 8.13
C LYS A 130 -5.68 1.22 8.93
N HIS A 131 -5.14 0.13 8.38
CA HIS A 131 -4.24 -0.70 9.12
C HIS A 131 -3.28 0.34 9.68
N SER A 132 -3.65 0.89 10.84
CA SER A 132 -2.82 0.77 12.01
C SER A 132 -2.19 -0.62 11.89
N ALA A 133 -1.11 -0.66 11.09
CA ALA A 133 -0.06 -1.63 11.21
C ALA A 133 0.30 -1.46 12.67
N THR A 134 -0.34 -2.31 13.45
CA THR A 134 -0.16 -2.41 14.86
C THR A 134 1.35 -2.51 14.98
N LEU A 135 1.96 -1.59 15.72
CA LEU A 135 3.40 -1.60 16.00
C LEU A 135 3.88 -3.03 16.37
N ALA A 136 2.98 -3.87 16.88
CA ALA A 136 3.12 -5.30 17.12
C ALA A 136 3.70 -6.14 15.95
N THR A 137 3.34 -5.93 14.68
CA THR A 137 3.82 -6.78 13.57
C THR A 137 5.20 -6.38 13.06
N TRP A 138 5.57 -5.09 13.20
CA TRP A 138 6.90 -4.61 12.81
C TRP A 138 7.99 -4.95 13.83
N LEU A 139 7.62 -5.22 15.09
CA LEU A 139 8.52 -5.64 16.17
C LEU A 139 9.12 -7.06 15.99
N GLN A 140 8.59 -7.87 15.06
CA GLN A 140 9.05 -9.25 14.87
C GLN A 140 10.25 -9.38 13.90
N HIS A 141 10.63 -8.29 13.21
CA HIS A 141 11.79 -8.32 12.32
C HIS A 141 13.10 -8.17 13.12
N PRO A 142 14.12 -9.04 12.95
CA PRO A 142 15.38 -8.96 13.69
C PRO A 142 16.15 -7.65 13.47
N GLN A 143 15.88 -6.97 12.35
CA GLN A 143 16.44 -5.66 12.03
C GLN A 143 15.72 -4.51 12.75
N ALA A 144 14.41 -4.61 12.97
CA ALA A 144 13.63 -3.62 13.71
C ALA A 144 14.07 -3.57 15.19
N ARG A 145 14.42 -4.72 15.78
CA ARG A 145 15.00 -4.78 17.14
C ARG A 145 16.29 -3.98 17.29
N ARG A 146 17.17 -4.00 16.27
CA ARG A 146 18.44 -3.24 16.30
C ARG A 146 18.20 -1.74 16.23
N VAL A 147 17.27 -1.31 15.38
CA VAL A 147 16.87 0.11 15.27
C VAL A 147 16.22 0.59 16.56
N LEU A 148 15.32 -0.21 17.13
CA LEU A 148 14.62 0.14 18.37
C LEU A 148 15.59 0.23 19.57
N ALA A 149 16.56 -0.68 19.65
CA ALA A 149 17.63 -0.61 20.64
C ALA A 149 18.47 0.67 20.47
N GLY A 150 18.82 1.04 19.24
CA GLY A 150 19.52 2.28 18.94
C GLY A 150 18.75 3.53 19.40
N ILE A 151 17.45 3.58 19.10
CA ILE A 151 16.57 4.69 19.52
C ILE A 151 16.46 4.75 21.05
N ALA A 152 16.30 3.61 21.71
CA ALA A 152 16.23 3.54 23.17
C ALA A 152 17.52 4.05 23.84
N ILE A 153 18.68 3.67 23.30
CA ILE A 153 19.99 4.16 23.78
C ILE A 153 20.11 5.68 23.56
N LEU A 154 19.68 6.19 22.39
CA LEU A 154 19.71 7.62 22.10
C LEU A 154 18.84 8.42 23.08
N LEU A 155 17.63 7.93 23.37
CA LEU A 155 16.72 8.54 24.34
C LEU A 155 17.29 8.50 25.75
N ALA A 156 17.85 7.36 26.18
CA ALA A 156 18.50 7.25 27.48
C ALA A 156 19.68 8.22 27.62
N LEU A 157 20.50 8.37 26.58
CA LEU A 157 21.59 9.36 26.56
C LEU A 157 21.07 10.80 26.60
N LEU A 158 19.98 11.12 25.89
CA LEU A 158 19.36 12.45 25.94
C LEU A 158 18.79 12.78 27.32
N VAL A 159 18.13 11.82 27.97
CA VAL A 159 17.62 11.99 29.34
C VAL A 159 18.77 12.15 30.33
N ALA A 160 19.78 11.27 30.28
CA ALA A 160 20.96 11.39 31.12
C ALA A 160 21.66 12.75 30.92
N ARG A 161 21.82 13.18 29.67
CA ARG A 161 22.37 14.50 29.34
C ARG A 161 21.49 15.63 29.88
N HIS A 162 20.17 15.52 29.81
CA HIS A 162 19.24 16.53 30.34
C HIS A 162 19.35 16.67 31.86
N PHE A 163 19.48 15.55 32.58
CA PHE A 163 19.74 15.55 34.02
C PHE A 163 21.11 16.12 34.36
N MET A 164 22.17 15.73 33.63
CA MET A 164 23.52 16.23 33.87
C MET A 164 23.70 17.72 33.53
N THR A 165 22.90 18.27 32.60
CA THR A 165 22.94 19.68 32.21
C THR A 165 21.94 20.56 32.98
N GLY A 166 21.25 20.01 33.97
CA GLY A 166 20.44 20.79 34.92
C GLY A 166 19.19 21.44 34.34
N GLY A 167 18.50 20.79 33.39
CA GLY A 167 17.14 21.18 33.00
C GLY A 167 17.01 22.45 32.14
N ARG A 168 18.10 22.96 31.54
CA ARG A 168 18.03 24.11 30.63
C ARG A 168 17.54 23.68 29.24
N LEU A 169 16.25 23.90 28.94
CA LEU A 169 15.74 23.82 27.56
C LEU A 169 16.48 24.83 26.67
N PRO A 170 17.10 24.41 25.55
CA PRO A 170 17.92 25.30 24.72
C PRO A 170 17.14 26.44 24.02
N PHE A 171 15.80 26.36 23.95
CA PHE A 171 14.97 27.30 23.17
C PHE A 171 14.12 28.27 24.00
N VAL A 172 14.11 28.18 25.34
CA VAL A 172 13.29 29.07 26.18
C VAL A 172 14.19 30.04 26.94
N HIS A 173 14.70 31.05 26.23
CA HIS A 173 15.34 32.20 26.86
C HIS A 173 14.26 33.21 27.27
N LYS A 174 13.85 33.19 28.54
CA LYS A 174 13.10 34.33 29.11
C LYS A 174 14.07 35.51 29.16
N LYS A 175 13.83 36.55 28.35
CA LYS A 175 14.59 37.81 28.45
C LYS A 175 14.41 38.37 29.89
N PRO A 176 15.50 38.66 30.62
CA PRO A 176 15.38 39.31 31.91
C PRO A 176 14.78 40.71 31.72
N VAL A 177 13.69 40.98 32.43
CA VAL A 177 13.12 42.32 32.55
C VAL A 177 13.99 43.06 33.56
N TYR A 178 14.88 43.93 33.07
CA TYR A 178 15.66 44.81 33.92
C TYR A 178 14.77 45.94 34.40
N VAL A 179 14.40 45.92 35.68
CA VAL A 179 13.86 47.09 36.36
C VAL A 179 15.05 47.92 36.79
N VAL A 180 15.28 49.04 36.10
CA VAL A 180 16.31 50.01 36.48
C VAL A 180 15.81 50.73 37.73
N ASP A 181 16.55 50.62 38.83
CA ASP A 181 16.28 51.39 40.05
C ASP A 181 16.47 52.89 39.75
N PRO A 182 15.43 53.74 39.86
CA PRO A 182 15.54 55.15 39.55
C PRO A 182 16.54 55.89 40.44
N ALA A 183 16.92 55.34 41.60
CA ALA A 183 17.98 55.90 42.45
C ALA A 183 19.39 55.76 41.85
N SER A 184 19.57 54.88 40.85
CA SER A 184 20.85 54.66 40.17
C SER A 184 21.11 55.64 39.01
N VAL A 185 20.09 56.40 38.60
CA VAL A 185 20.22 57.42 37.54
C VAL A 185 20.57 58.75 38.20
N SER A 186 21.86 59.09 38.22
CA SER A 186 22.29 60.41 38.68
C SER A 186 21.81 61.47 37.69
N PRO A 187 21.05 62.50 38.09
CA PRO A 187 20.74 63.62 37.22
C PRO A 187 22.02 64.44 37.03
N ARG A 188 22.75 64.18 35.94
CA ARG A 188 23.81 65.10 35.51
C ARG A 188 23.15 66.36 34.96
N TYR A 189 23.23 67.41 35.77
CA TYR A 189 22.96 68.80 35.46
C TYR A 189 23.49 69.19 34.07
N GLY A 190 22.59 69.64 33.21
CA GLY A 190 22.87 70.37 31.98
C GLY A 190 22.33 71.79 32.08
N THR A 191 22.86 72.59 33.00
CA THR A 191 22.79 74.05 32.94
C THR A 191 23.81 74.53 31.91
N ASN A 192 23.35 75.08 30.79
CA ASN A 192 24.04 76.11 29.98
C ASN A 192 22.95 76.68 29.05
N ARG A 193 22.37 77.83 29.39
CA ARG A 193 22.80 79.20 29.06
C ARG A 193 22.19 79.64 27.74
#